data_AF-A0A7C6NC30-F1
#
_entry.id   AF-A0A7C6NC30-F1
#
_cell.length_a   1.000
_cell.length_b   1.000
_cell.length_c   1.000
_cell.angle_alpha   90.00
_cell.angle_beta   90.00
_cell.angle_gamma   90.00
#
_symmetry.space_group_name_H-M   'P 1'
#
loop_
_entity.id
_entity.type
_entity.pdbx_description
1 polymer ?
#
loop_
_entity_poly.entity_id
_entity_poly.type
_entity_poly.pdbx_seq_one_letter_code
_entity_poly.pdbx_strand_id
1 'polypeptide(L)' 'MLCQLCQERVSCIKCTECGISLCSHCVKLDLYGTGCGCIGPIHMCPTCFEECWLPPGVTADSYNAF' A
#
# COMPACT_ATOMS: atom_id res chain seq x y z
N MET A 1 -18.04 -4.23 3.79
CA MET A 1 -17.25 -5.42 4.16
C MET A 1 -16.23 -5.03 5.23
N LEU A 2 -15.63 -6.00 5.91
CA LEU A 2 -14.59 -5.75 6.92
C LEU A 2 -13.22 -5.61 6.24
N CYS A 3 -12.30 -4.92 6.91
CA CYS A 3 -10.90 -4.79 6.51
C CYS A 3 -10.27 -6.18 6.37
N GLN A 4 -9.64 -6.45 5.23
CA GLN A 4 -9.01 -7.75 4.97
C GLN A 4 -7.75 -7.99 5.81
N LEU A 5 -7.16 -6.94 6.40
CA LEU A 5 -6.00 -7.04 7.29
C LEU A 5 -6.38 -7.26 8.75
N CYS A 6 -7.14 -6.35 9.36
CA CYS A 6 -7.47 -6.45 10.78
C CYS A 6 -8.76 -7.23 11.06
N GLN A 7 -9.65 -7.42 10.09
CA GLN A 7 -10.97 -8.05 10.25
C GLN A 7 -11.90 -7.40 11.32
N GLU A 8 -11.51 -6.27 11.91
CA GLU A 8 -12.27 -5.62 12.99
C GLU A 8 -13.07 -4.40 12.54
N ARG A 9 -12.55 -3.66 11.54
CA ARG A 9 -13.08 -2.36 11.12
C ARG A 9 -13.70 -2.44 9.74
N VAL A 10 -14.70 -1.59 9.48
CA VAL A 10 -15.29 -1.45 8.15
C VAL A 10 -14.22 -0.98 7.16
N SER A 11 -14.16 -1.63 6.00
CA SER A 11 -13.30 -1.21 4.90
C SER A 11 -13.95 -0.07 4.13
N CYS A 12 -13.17 0.95 3.79
CA CYS A 12 -13.61 2.08 2.96
C CYS A 12 -12.68 2.37 1.78
N ILE A 13 -11.53 1.70 1.71
CA ILE A 13 -10.46 1.97 0.75
C ILE A 13 -10.00 0.64 0.16
N LYS A 14 -9.48 0.63 -1.08
CA LYS A 14 -8.79 -0.52 -1.66
C LYS A 14 -7.31 -0.21 -1.83
N CYS A 15 -6.46 -1.21 -1.61
CA CYS A 15 -5.06 -1.14 -2.00
C CYS A 15 -4.98 -0.93 -3.52
N THR A 16 -4.19 0.06 -3.96
CA THR A 16 -4.02 0.42 -5.36
C THR A 16 -3.35 -0.70 -6.15
N GLU A 17 -2.39 -1.39 -5.53
CA GLU A 17 -1.59 -2.45 -6.17
C GLU A 17 -2.30 -3.82 -6.17
N CYS A 18 -2.67 -4.33 -4.99
CA CYS A 18 -3.19 -5.70 -4.86
C CYS A 18 -4.71 -5.79 -4.68
N GLY A 19 -5.43 -4.66 -4.60
CA GLY A 19 -6.89 -4.61 -4.60
C GLY A 19 -7.60 -5.00 -3.30
N ILE A 20 -6.87 -5.42 -2.24
CA ILE A 20 -7.50 -5.80 -0.97
C ILE A 20 -8.21 -4.61 -0.31
N SER A 21 -9.30 -4.89 0.40
CA SER A 21 -10.13 -3.89 1.07
C SER A 21 -9.56 -3.57 2.45
N LEU A 22 -9.36 -2.28 2.71
CA LEU A 22 -8.67 -1.74 3.89
C LEU A 22 -9.57 -0.78 4.65
N CYS A 23 -9.41 -0.73 5.97
CA CYS A 23 -9.93 0.36 6.79
C CYS A 23 -8.95 1.54 6.82
N SER A 24 -9.41 2.69 7.29
CA SER A 24 -8.62 3.91 7.42
C SER A 24 -7.39 3.81 8.33
N HIS A 25 -7.28 2.75 9.15
CA HIS A 25 -6.15 2.54 10.07
C HIS A 25 -5.09 1.60 9.48
N CYS A 26 -5.49 0.65 8.64
CA CYS A 26 -4.58 -0.31 8.04
C CYS A 26 -4.01 0.15 6.69
N VAL A 27 -4.57 1.20 6.11
CA VAL A 27 -4.09 1.79 4.87
C VAL A 27 -2.82 2.63 5.12
N LYS A 28 -1.85 2.51 4.22
CA LYS A 28 -0.71 3.43 4.09
C LYS A 28 -1.02 4.42 2.98
N LEU A 29 -0.72 5.69 3.22
CA LEU A 29 -0.91 6.76 2.24
C LEU A 29 0.46 7.19 1.73
N ASP A 30 0.60 7.28 0.42
CA ASP A 30 1.71 7.96 -0.25
C ASP A 30 1.18 8.94 -1.29
N LEU A 31 2.08 9.67 -1.92
CA LEU A 31 1.79 10.58 -3.03
C LEU A 31 2.54 10.13 -4.27
N TYR A 32 1.88 10.17 -5.43
CA TYR A 32 2.55 10.07 -6.72
C TYR A 32 2.44 11.39 -7.47
N GLY A 33 3.56 11.80 -8.07
CA GLY A 33 3.60 12.90 -9.01
C GLY A 33 3.50 12.39 -10.44
N THR A 34 2.67 13.04 -11.25
CA THR A 34 2.76 12.93 -12.71
C THR A 34 3.59 14.09 -13.24
N GLY A 35 4.38 13.88 -14.30
CA GLY A 35 5.34 14.85 -14.85
C GLY A 35 4.76 16.21 -15.31
N CYS A 36 3.44 16.39 -15.23
CA CYS A 36 2.73 17.65 -15.47
C CYS A 36 2.44 18.46 -14.18
N GLY A 37 2.97 18.06 -13.02
CA GLY A 37 2.79 18.77 -11.75
C GLY A 37 1.53 18.39 -10.97
N CYS A 38 0.79 17.37 -11.41
CA CYS A 38 -0.31 16.83 -10.61
C CYS A 38 0.24 15.85 -9.58
N ILE A 39 -0.21 16.00 -8.33
CA ILE A 39 0.10 15.09 -7.23
C ILE A 39 -1.21 14.42 -6.81
N GLY A 40 -1.24 13.09 -6.83
CA GLY A 40 -2.38 12.29 -6.41
C GLY A 40 -2.05 11.42 -5.20
N PRO A 41 -3.05 11.05 -4.37
CA PRO A 41 -2.85 10.10 -3.29
C PRO A 41 -2.79 8.66 -3.84
N ILE A 42 -1.89 7.86 -3.29
CA ILE A 42 -1.86 6.41 -3.43
C ILE A 42 -2.22 5.79 -2.09
N HIS A 43 -3.15 4.85 -2.11
CA HIS A 43 -3.55 4.08 -0.94
C HIS A 43 -3.04 2.65 -1.10
N MET A 44 -2.19 2.18 -0.17
CA MET A 44 -1.58 0.85 -0.23
C MET A 44 -1.79 0.08 1.07
N CYS A 45 -1.75 -1.25 0.99
CA CYS A 45 -1.55 -2.08 2.17
C CYS A 45 -0.08 -1.98 2.63
N PRO A 46 0.25 -2.33 3.88
CA PRO A 46 1.62 -2.24 4.40
C PRO A 46 2.64 -3.01 3.54
N THR A 47 2.30 -4.22 3.10
CA THR A 47 3.19 -5.05 2.27
C THR A 47 3.52 -4.39 0.93
N CYS A 48 2.50 -3.98 0.16
CA CYS A 48 2.74 -3.31 -1.12
C CYS A 48 3.46 -1.96 -0.93
N PHE A 49 3.19 -1.26 0.17
CA PHE A 49 3.90 -0.02 0.48
C PHE A 49 5.39 -0.27 0.69
N GLU A 50 5.77 -1.32 1.43
CA GLU A 50 7.17 -1.67 1.67
C GLU A 50 7.88 -2.15 0.39
N GLU A 51 7.20 -2.96 -0.43
CA GLU A 51 7.75 -3.49 -1.68
C GLU A 51 7.90 -2.44 -2.79
N CYS A 52 7.05 -1.41 -2.84
CA CYS A 52 7.17 -0.32 -3.81
C CYS A 52 8.50 0.45 -3.72
N TRP A 53 9.16 0.43 -2.57
CA TRP A 53 10.46 1.09 -2.36
C TRP A 53 11.65 0.17 -2.67
N LEU A 54 11.40 -1.09 -3.02
CA LEU A 54 12.47 -2.03 -3.35
C LEU A 54 12.90 -1.89 -4.82
N PRO A 55 14.20 -1.98 -5.12
CA PRO A 55 14.67 -2.06 -6.50
C PRO A 55 14.05 -3.26 -7.23
N PRO A 56 13.90 -3.20 -8.56
CA PRO A 56 13.39 -4.32 -9.34
C PRO A 56 14.18 -5.61 -9.05
N GLY A 57 13.47 -6.68 -8.70
CA GLY A 57 14.08 -7.98 -8.37
C GLY A 57 14.47 -8.16 -6.90
N VAL A 58 14.23 -7.16 -6.05
CA VAL A 58 14.36 -7.26 -4.58
C VAL A 58 12.97 -7.40 -3.97
N THR A 59 12.82 -8.33 -3.06
CA THR A 59 11.59 -8.66 -2.32
C THR A 59 11.75 -8.34 -0.84
N ALA A 60 10.64 -8.19 -0.11
CA ALA A 60 10.66 -7.78 1.30
C ALA A 60 11.47 -8.75 2.20
N ASP A 61 11.47 -10.03 1.86
CA ASP A 61 12.23 -11.09 2.53
C ASP A 61 13.74 -11.03 2.23
N SER A 62 14.14 -10.52 1.07
CA SER A 62 15.55 -10.46 0.66
C SER A 62 16.31 -9.23 1.17
N TYR A 63 15.62 -8.13 1.52
CA TYR A 63 16.29 -6.96 2.11
C TYR A 63 16.61 -7.14 3.61
N ASN A 64 15.80 -7.88 4.36
CA ASN A 64 15.97 -8.10 5.81
C ASN A 64 17.08 -9.11 6.16
N ALA A 65 17.77 -9.66 5.16
CA ALA A 65 18.81 -10.68 5.33
C ALA A 65 20.23 -10.11 5.56
N PHE A 66 20.37 -8.79 5.75
CA PHE A 66 21.64 -8.10 5.99
C PHE A 66 21.66 -7.34 7.31
#